data_AF-K0NMF5-F1
#
_entry.id   AF-K0NMF5-F1
#
_cell.length_a   1.000
_cell.length_b   1.000
_cell.length_c   1.000
_cell.angle_alpha   90.00
_cell.angle_beta   90.00
_cell.angle_gamma   90.00
#
_symmetry.space_group_name_H-M   'P 1'
#
loop_
_entity.id
_entity.type
_entity.pdbx_description
1 polymer ?
#
loop_
_entity_poly.entity_id
_entity_poly.type
_entity_poly.pdbx_seq_one_letter_code
_entity_poly.pdbx_strand_id
1 'polypeptide(L)'
;MQDMDDFIIEQLKENPGLIPDLLRDTLQDLNSEDDNFKSLMKTIFYITKSKDGGVSELARKTGLTRQSLYRMFKKGNPTLKTLVSILNGLGVRLEIKAIHG
;
A
#
# COMPACT_ATOMS: atom_id res chain seq x y z
N MET A 1 -8.11 8.52 16.09
CA MET A 1 -7.73 8.02 14.75
C MET A 1 -6.93 6.72 14.83
N GLN A 2 -6.05 6.54 15.82
CA GLN A 2 -5.30 5.28 15.98
C GLN A 2 -6.22 4.05 16.10
N ASP A 3 -7.36 4.17 16.78
CA ASP A 3 -8.34 3.09 16.90
C ASP A 3 -8.94 2.65 15.55
N MET A 4 -9.15 3.60 14.63
CA MET A 4 -9.65 3.31 13.29
C MET A 4 -8.57 2.66 12.42
N ASP A 5 -7.33 3.12 12.54
CA ASP A 5 -6.18 2.56 11.83
C ASP A 5 -5.92 1.10 12.24
N ASP A 6 -5.99 0.81 13.55
CA ASP A 6 -5.83 -0.54 14.09
C ASP A 6 -7.01 -1.45 13.69
N PHE A 7 -8.24 -0.94 13.72
CA PHE A 7 -9.41 -1.67 13.21
C PHE A 7 -9.25 -2.09 11.74
N ILE A 8 -8.79 -1.19 10.87
CA ILE A 8 -8.55 -1.50 9.45
C ILE A 8 -7.49 -2.59 9.31
N ILE A 9 -6.41 -2.52 10.09
CA ILE A 9 -5.34 -3.53 10.05
C ILE A 9 -5.88 -4.91 10.45
N GLU A 10 -6.70 -5.00 11.51
CA GLU A 10 -7.32 -6.26 11.92
C GLU A 10 -8.30 -6.79 10.87
N GLN A 11 -9.13 -5.92 10.27
CA GLN A 11 -10.03 -6.33 9.18
C GLN A 11 -9.27 -6.88 7.97
N LEU A 12 -8.11 -6.31 7.63
CA LEU A 12 -7.26 -6.81 6.54
C LEU A 12 -6.55 -8.12 6.89
N LYS A 13 -6.33 -8.43 8.17
CA LYS A 13 -5.82 -9.74 8.63
C LYS A 13 -6.90 -10.81 8.51
N GLU A 14 -8.11 -10.51 8.98
CA GLU A 14 -9.26 -11.41 8.93
C GLU A 14 -9.72 -11.66 7.50
N ASN A 15 -9.68 -10.63 6.64
CA ASN A 15 -10.18 -10.67 5.27
C ASN A 15 -9.14 -10.17 4.25
N PRO A 16 -8.06 -10.93 3.98
CA PRO A 16 -7.03 -10.52 3.02
C PRO A 16 -7.55 -10.31 1.59
N GLY A 17 -8.74 -10.85 1.26
CA GLY A 17 -9.42 -10.64 -0.01
C GLY A 17 -9.85 -9.20 -0.27
N LEU A 18 -9.89 -8.34 0.76
CA LEU A 18 -10.21 -6.90 0.62
C LEU A 18 -9.05 -6.07 0.05
N ILE A 19 -7.82 -6.59 0.10
CA ILE A 19 -6.60 -5.87 -0.28
C ILE A 19 -6.63 -5.35 -1.73
N PRO A 20 -7.01 -6.16 -2.75
CA PRO A 20 -6.98 -5.71 -4.14
C PRO A 20 -7.94 -4.55 -4.42
N ASP A 21 -9.15 -4.60 -3.85
CA ASP A 21 -10.15 -3.55 -4.07
C ASP A 21 -9.75 -2.27 -3.33
N LEU A 22 -9.28 -2.36 -2.08
CA LEU A 22 -8.78 -1.20 -1.33
C LEU A 22 -7.61 -0.49 -2.05
N LEU A 23 -6.69 -1.25 -2.64
CA LEU A 23 -5.59 -0.68 -3.45
C LEU A 23 -6.11 -0.06 -4.74
N ARG A 24 -7.10 -0.68 -5.40
CA ARG A 24 -7.69 -0.14 -6.63
C ARG A 24 -8.36 1.20 -6.37
N ASP A 25 -9.19 1.28 -5.34
CA ASP A 25 -9.94 2.48 -5.01
C ASP A 25 -8.97 3.65 -4.72
N THR A 26 -7.98 3.42 -3.86
CA THR A 26 -6.97 4.45 -3.55
C THR A 26 -6.06 4.83 -4.72
N LEU A 27 -5.87 3.95 -5.71
CA LEU A 27 -5.17 4.27 -6.96
C LEU A 27 -6.03 5.10 -7.91
N GLN A 28 -7.34 4.83 -7.99
CA GLN A 28 -8.27 5.59 -8.83
C GLN A 28 -8.43 7.04 -8.34
N ASP A 29 -8.40 7.22 -7.03
CA ASP A 29 -8.49 8.54 -6.40
C ASP A 29 -7.27 9.43 -6.69
N LEU A 30 -6.13 8.87 -7.12
CA LEU A 30 -4.91 9.66 -7.42
C LEU A 30 -5.13 10.78 -8.45
N ASN A 31 -6.15 10.69 -9.29
CA ASN A 31 -6.43 11.67 -10.35
C ASN A 31 -7.23 12.91 -9.87
N SER A 32 -7.61 12.97 -8.59
CA SER A 32 -8.34 14.11 -8.02
C SER A 32 -7.37 15.18 -7.47
N GLU A 33 -7.67 16.47 -7.67
CA GLU A 33 -6.72 17.59 -7.58
C GLU A 33 -6.12 17.90 -6.17
N ASP A 34 -6.59 17.27 -5.09
CA ASP A 34 -6.10 17.52 -3.73
C ASP A 34 -5.50 16.26 -3.04
N ASP A 35 -4.20 16.03 -3.27
CA ASP A 35 -3.22 15.36 -2.37
C ASP A 35 -3.38 13.84 -2.03
N ASN A 36 -3.58 12.98 -3.03
CA ASN A 36 -3.97 11.56 -2.81
C ASN A 36 -2.84 10.50 -2.71
N PHE A 37 -1.58 10.85 -2.96
CA PHE A 37 -0.51 9.85 -2.83
C PHE A 37 -0.32 9.40 -1.37
N LYS A 38 -0.64 10.28 -0.42
CA LYS A 38 -0.61 9.97 1.02
C LYS A 38 -1.64 8.88 1.39
N SER A 39 -2.85 8.93 0.82
CA SER A 39 -3.90 7.92 1.05
C SER A 39 -3.45 6.56 0.54
N LEU A 40 -2.90 6.49 -0.68
CA LEU A 40 -2.29 5.27 -1.20
C LEU A 40 -1.17 4.74 -0.29
N MET A 41 -0.26 5.61 0.15
CA MET A 41 0.83 5.20 1.05
C MET A 41 0.33 4.72 2.42
N LYS A 42 -0.74 5.31 2.95
CA LYS A 42 -1.39 4.87 4.19
C LYS A 42 -2.02 3.48 4.02
N THR A 43 -2.71 3.25 2.90
CA THR A 43 -3.27 1.94 2.54
C THR A 43 -2.18 0.88 2.43
N ILE A 44 -1.10 1.15 1.70
CA ILE A 44 0.05 0.23 1.59
C ILE A 44 0.65 -0.04 2.97
N PHE A 45 0.72 0.96 3.86
CA PHE A 45 1.19 0.77 5.22
C PHE A 45 0.28 -0.18 6.04
N TYR A 46 -1.04 -0.05 5.95
CA TYR A 46 -1.97 -0.95 6.63
C TYR A 46 -1.88 -2.38 6.13
N ILE A 47 -1.82 -2.56 4.81
CA ILE A 47 -1.62 -3.86 4.20
C ILE A 47 -0.29 -4.44 4.68
N THR A 48 0.77 -3.63 4.71
CA THR A 48 2.07 -4.06 5.24
C THR A 48 1.94 -4.52 6.70
N LYS A 49 1.19 -3.80 7.54
CA LYS A 49 0.99 -4.15 8.96
C LYS A 49 0.09 -5.36 9.17
N SER A 50 -0.82 -5.66 8.24
CA SER A 50 -1.66 -6.85 8.31
C SER A 50 -0.95 -8.14 7.87
N LYS A 51 0.17 -8.04 7.12
CA LYS A 51 0.97 -9.21 6.74
C LYS A 51 1.92 -9.67 7.85
N ASP A 52 2.17 -10.98 7.91
CA ASP A 52 3.18 -11.57 8.78
C ASP A 52 4.57 -10.95 8.57
N GLY A 53 5.26 -10.67 9.66
CA GLY A 53 6.58 -10.01 9.66
C GLY A 53 6.57 -8.52 9.28
N GLY A 54 5.43 -7.99 8.83
CA GLY A 54 5.17 -6.58 8.64
C GLY A 54 6.21 -5.85 7.78
N VAL A 55 6.59 -4.65 8.23
CA VAL A 55 7.56 -3.78 7.54
C VAL A 55 8.95 -4.44 7.43
N SER A 56 9.33 -5.27 8.40
CA SER A 56 10.62 -5.97 8.37
C SER A 56 10.69 -7.00 7.25
N GLU A 57 9.61 -7.75 7.06
CA GLU A 57 9.52 -8.73 5.98
C GLU A 57 9.42 -8.04 4.60
N LEU A 58 8.66 -6.94 4.51
CA LEU A 58 8.60 -6.15 3.28
C LEU A 58 9.98 -5.57 2.90
N ALA A 59 10.74 -5.06 3.86
CA ALA A 59 12.11 -4.58 3.65
C ALA A 59 12.99 -5.69 3.04
N ARG A 60 12.93 -6.90 3.61
CA ARG A 60 13.67 -8.06 3.12
C ARG A 60 13.29 -8.44 1.67
N LYS A 61 11.99 -8.46 1.37
CA LYS A 61 11.48 -8.81 0.03
C LYS A 61 11.80 -7.78 -1.04
N THR A 62 11.85 -6.49 -0.68
CA THR A 62 12.03 -5.38 -1.63
C THR A 62 13.48 -4.92 -1.76
N GLY A 63 14.36 -5.33 -0.83
CA GLY A 63 15.73 -4.79 -0.70
C GLY A 63 15.78 -3.36 -0.16
N LEU A 64 14.64 -2.80 0.28
CA LEU A 64 14.56 -1.46 0.85
C LEU A 64 14.87 -1.50 2.35
N THR A 65 15.38 -0.40 2.90
CA THR A 65 15.55 -0.30 4.35
C THR A 65 14.22 0.00 5.02
N ARG A 66 14.02 -0.49 6.25
CA ARG A 66 12.83 -0.13 7.07
C ARG A 66 12.66 1.38 7.20
N GLN A 67 13.76 2.12 7.34
CA GLN A 67 13.74 3.58 7.43
C GLN A 67 13.22 4.22 6.13
N SER A 68 13.65 3.73 4.97
CA SER A 68 13.14 4.21 3.68
C SER A 68 11.65 3.93 3.50
N LEU A 69 11.18 2.74 3.90
CA LEU A 69 9.76 2.38 3.89
C LEU A 69 8.94 3.30 4.80
N TYR A 70 9.35 3.51 6.06
CA TYR A 70 8.63 4.41 6.97
C TYR A 70 8.59 5.86 6.49
N ARG A 71 9.68 6.36 5.88
CA ARG A 71 9.69 7.71 5.27
C ARG A 71 8.68 7.79 4.13
N MET A 72 8.64 6.75 3.30
CA MET A 72 7.73 6.67 2.17
C MET A 72 6.27 6.59 2.60
N PHE A 73 5.93 5.79 3.61
CA PHE A 73 4.58 5.69 4.15
C PHE A 73 4.05 7.01 4.72
N LYS A 74 4.92 7.88 5.24
CA LYS A 74 4.50 9.15 5.86
C LYS A 74 4.27 10.27 4.86
N LYS A 75 5.17 10.42 3.87
CA LYS A 75 5.20 11.59 2.96
C LYS A 75 5.86 11.30 1.59
N GLY A 76 5.90 10.04 1.17
CA GLY A 76 6.59 9.66 -0.06
C GLY A 76 5.71 9.69 -1.30
N ASN A 77 6.34 10.02 -2.43
CA ASN A 77 5.86 9.70 -3.77
C ASN A 77 6.93 8.84 -4.46
N PRO A 78 6.97 7.51 -4.20
CA PRO A 78 7.88 6.58 -4.86
C PRO A 78 7.86 6.71 -6.38
N THR A 79 9.01 6.42 -6.99
CA THR A 79 9.03 6.11 -8.42
C THR A 79 8.13 4.90 -8.70
N LEU A 80 7.59 4.81 -9.92
CA LEU A 80 6.80 3.65 -10.34
C LEU A 80 7.52 2.32 -10.09
N LYS A 81 8.84 2.27 -10.34
CA LYS A 81 9.68 1.10 -10.06
C LYS A 81 9.64 0.69 -8.58
N THR A 82 9.75 1.66 -7.68
CA THR A 82 9.70 1.41 -6.24
C THR A 82 8.30 0.96 -5.81
N LEU A 83 7.25 1.60 -6.32
CA LEU A 83 5.86 1.21 -6.05
C LEU A 83 5.59 -0.23 -6.49
N VAL A 84 5.96 -0.60 -7.72
CA VAL A 84 5.81 -1.97 -8.24
C VAL A 84 6.59 -2.98 -7.39
N SER A 85 7.82 -2.66 -6.96
CA SER A 85 8.61 -3.54 -6.08
C SER A 85 7.89 -3.81 -4.75
N ILE A 86 7.32 -2.77 -4.13
CA ILE A 86 6.56 -2.90 -2.88
C ILE A 86 5.31 -3.74 -3.06
N LEU A 87 4.53 -3.46 -4.10
CA LEU A 87 3.32 -4.22 -4.41
C LEU A 87 3.64 -5.70 -4.62
N ASN A 88 4.68 -6.02 -5.40
CA ASN A 88 5.14 -7.39 -5.59
C ASN A 88 5.58 -8.03 -4.25
N GLY A 89 6.28 -7.29 -3.39
CA GLY A 89 6.66 -7.75 -2.04
C GLY A 89 5.47 -8.06 -1.13
N LEU A 90 4.33 -7.40 -1.35
CA LEU A 90 3.06 -7.64 -0.67
C LEU A 90 2.21 -8.74 -1.34
N GLY A 91 2.67 -9.31 -2.46
CA GLY A 91 1.96 -10.36 -3.20
C GLY A 91 0.84 -9.84 -4.11
N VAL A 92 0.89 -8.56 -4.49
CA VAL A 92 -0.08 -7.92 -5.40
C VAL A 92 0.65 -7.33 -6.60
N ARG A 93 -0.04 -7.21 -7.74
CA ARG A 93 0.52 -6.67 -8.98
C ARG A 93 -0.39 -5.61 -9.58
N LEU A 94 0.19 -4.61 -10.23
CA LEU A 94 -0.58 -3.65 -11.03
C LEU A 94 -1.04 -4.32 -12.32
N GLU A 95 -2.26 -4.00 -12.74
CA GLU A 95 -2.82 -4.45 -14.02
C GLU A 95 -3.28 -3.24 -14.82
N ILE A 96 -3.09 -3.30 -16.14
CA ILE A 96 -3.56 -2.28 -17.07
C ILE A 96 -4.93 -2.72 -17.59
N LYS A 97 -5.92 -1.83 -17.48
CA LYS A 97 -7.28 -2.03 -18.00
C LYS A 97 -7.65 -0.85 -18.89
N ALA A 98 -8.37 -1.12 -19.97
CA ALA A 98 -8.97 -0.05 -20.76
C ALA A 98 -10.05 0.64 -19.91
N ILE A 99 -10.01 1.97 -19.86
CA ILE A 99 -11.04 2.79 -19.18
C ILE A 99 -12.22 3.05 -20.14
N HIS A 100 -11.97 2.97 -21.45
CA HIS A 100 -12.96 3.07 -22.51
C HIS A 100 -12.64 2.03 -23.58
N GLY A 101 -13.61 1.18 -23.89
CA GLY A 101 -13.58 0.16 -24.94
C GLY A 101 -15.00 -0.17 -25.35
#